data_AF-A0A8T3XMB2-F1
#
_entry.id   AF-A0A8T3XMB2-F1
#
_cell.length_a   1.000
_cell.length_b   1.000
_cell.length_c   1.000
_cell.angle_alpha   90.00
_cell.angle_beta   90.00
_cell.angle_gamma   90.00
#
_symmetry.space_group_name_H-M   'P 1'
#
loop_
_entity.id
_entity.type
_entity.pdbx_description
1 polymer ?
#
loop_
_entity_poly.entity_id
_entity_poly.type
_entity_poly.pdbx_seq_one_letter_code
_entity_poly.pdbx_strand_id
1 'polypeptide(L)'
;MNPIYLAALSIMGFAVSFYIFYSKRYDKPMHCMIGQDCDAVVKSKYGKTFGIENTVPGMAYYVLIFAYGILLLYDRNLFKENIIYYSLVIASIGSVLFSIYLTAVQAFILKKWCEYCIVSSIASLSILIILIL
;
A
#
# COMPACT_ATOMS: atom_id res chain seq x y z
N MET A 1 -12.25 0.98 -15.85
CA MET A 1 -12.04 0.06 -14.70
C MET A 1 -12.29 -1.42 -15.01
N ASN A 2 -11.22 -2.23 -14.98
CA ASN A 2 -11.32 -3.70 -14.99
C ASN A 2 -11.12 -4.22 -13.54
N PRO A 3 -12.15 -4.78 -12.87
CA PRO A 3 -12.10 -5.13 -11.44
C PRO A 3 -11.06 -6.21 -11.10
N ILE A 4 -10.70 -7.05 -12.08
CA ILE A 4 -9.69 -8.11 -11.92
C ILE A 4 -8.32 -7.52 -11.59
N TYR A 5 -7.93 -6.41 -12.23
CA TYR A 5 -6.64 -5.78 -11.95
C TYR A 5 -6.59 -5.14 -10.56
N LEU A 6 -7.69 -4.52 -10.13
CA LEU A 6 -7.83 -3.99 -8.76
C LEU A 6 -7.67 -5.09 -7.72
N ALA A 7 -8.33 -6.23 -7.93
CA ALA A 7 -8.22 -7.39 -7.04
C ALA A 7 -6.79 -7.96 -7.03
N ALA A 8 -6.14 -8.10 -8.19
CA ALA A 8 -4.77 -8.61 -8.28
C ALA A 8 -3.75 -7.69 -7.58
N LEU A 9 -3.83 -6.37 -7.84
CA LEU A 9 -2.94 -5.37 -7.23
C LEU A 9 -3.14 -5.28 -5.70
N SER A 10 -4.39 -5.38 -5.23
CA SER A 10 -4.67 -5.34 -3.79
C SER A 10 -4.15 -6.58 -3.07
N ILE A 11 -4.30 -7.79 -3.65
CA ILE A 11 -3.68 -9.01 -3.09
C ILE A 11 -2.16 -8.84 -3.02
N MET A 12 -1.53 -8.34 -4.09
CA MET A 12 -0.08 -8.12 -4.11
C MET A 12 0.36 -7.12 -3.04
N GLY A 13 -0.30 -5.97 -2.96
CA GLY A 13 0.00 -4.93 -1.96
C GLY A 13 -0.23 -5.41 -0.53
N PHE A 14 -1.29 -6.19 -0.31
CA PHE A 14 -1.56 -6.82 0.98
C PHE A 14 -0.48 -7.83 1.35
N ALA A 15 -0.06 -8.71 0.43
CA ALA A 15 0.98 -9.69 0.68
C ALA A 15 2.32 -9.03 1.05
N VAL A 16 2.71 -7.98 0.32
CA VAL A 16 3.91 -7.19 0.63
C VAL A 16 3.80 -6.55 2.01
N SER A 17 2.68 -5.92 2.31
CA SER A 17 2.46 -5.29 3.62
C SER A 17 2.47 -6.35 4.73
N PHE A 18 1.76 -7.45 4.56
CA PHE A 18 1.72 -8.53 5.53
C PHE A 18 3.11 -9.13 5.80
N TYR A 19 3.91 -9.32 4.77
CA TYR A 19 5.30 -9.76 4.90
C TYR A 19 6.13 -8.78 5.74
N ILE A 20 6.02 -7.47 5.46
CA ILE A 20 6.72 -6.43 6.23
C ILE A 20 6.30 -6.47 7.70
N PHE A 21 4.98 -6.52 7.95
CA PHE A 21 4.41 -6.56 9.29
C PHE A 21 4.89 -7.80 10.05
N TYR A 22 4.81 -8.97 9.42
CA TYR A 22 5.24 -10.23 10.01
C TYR A 22 6.74 -10.22 10.32
N SER A 23 7.58 -9.81 9.38
CA SER A 23 9.03 -9.76 9.61
C SER A 23 9.39 -8.81 10.75
N LYS A 24 8.74 -7.65 10.81
CA LYS A 24 8.93 -6.67 11.90
C LYS A 24 8.44 -7.20 13.24
N ARG A 25 7.31 -7.90 13.27
CA ARG A 25 6.69 -8.42 14.51
C ARG A 25 7.51 -9.55 15.15
N TYR A 26 8.14 -10.38 14.32
CA TYR A 26 8.93 -11.53 14.76
C TYR A 26 10.45 -11.29 14.69
N ASP A 27 10.87 -10.04 14.50
CA ASP A 27 12.28 -9.62 14.31
C ASP A 27 13.05 -10.50 13.31
N LYS A 28 12.37 -10.96 12.26
CA LYS A 28 13.01 -11.75 11.20
C LYS A 28 13.79 -10.81 10.28
N PRO A 29 15.01 -11.18 9.87
CA PRO A 29 15.79 -10.39 8.93
C PRO A 29 15.06 -10.31 7.60
N MET A 30 14.84 -9.08 7.11
CA MET A 30 14.28 -8.88 5.78
C MET A 30 15.34 -9.12 4.70
N HIS A 31 14.99 -9.92 3.70
CA HIS A 31 15.83 -10.11 2.53
C HIS A 31 15.53 -9.02 1.49
N CYS A 32 16.50 -8.16 1.18
CA CYS A 32 16.37 -7.16 0.11
C CYS A 32 17.16 -7.64 -1.11
N MET A 33 16.50 -7.80 -2.25
CA MET A 33 17.10 -8.21 -3.51
C MET A 33 18.20 -7.24 -3.98
N ILE A 34 18.07 -5.94 -3.71
CA ILE A 34 19.03 -4.92 -4.17
C ILE A 34 20.20 -4.75 -3.15
N GLY A 35 20.25 -5.54 -2.08
CA GLY A 35 21.31 -5.48 -1.07
C GLY A 35 21.27 -4.22 -0.19
N GLN A 36 20.12 -3.55 -0.12
CA GLN A 36 19.89 -2.37 0.73
C GLN A 36 19.35 -2.76 2.11
N ASP A 37 19.40 -1.86 3.09
CA ASP A 37 18.90 -2.12 4.46
C ASP A 37 17.39 -1.83 4.61
N CYS A 38 16.52 -2.70 4.07
CA CYS A 38 15.08 -2.57 4.29
C CYS A 38 14.71 -2.66 5.77
N ASP A 39 15.44 -3.48 6.54
CA ASP A 39 15.23 -3.66 7.97
C ASP A 39 15.44 -2.34 8.73
N ALA A 40 16.50 -1.59 8.40
CA ALA A 40 16.76 -0.27 8.98
C ALA A 40 15.65 0.73 8.68
N VAL A 41 15.04 0.66 7.50
CA VAL A 41 13.92 1.53 7.11
C VAL A 41 12.65 1.16 7.88
N VAL A 42 12.31 -0.12 7.91
CA VAL A 42 11.06 -0.63 8.51
C VAL A 42 11.07 -0.52 10.04
N LYS A 43 12.22 -0.72 10.68
CA LYS A 43 12.41 -0.57 12.14
C LYS A 43 12.73 0.86 12.58
N SER A 44 12.92 1.79 11.64
CA SER A 44 13.12 3.21 11.96
C SER A 44 11.94 3.85 12.68
N LYS A 45 12.18 5.05 13.23
CA LYS A 45 11.13 5.92 13.79
C LYS A 45 10.01 6.23 12.78
N TYR A 46 10.32 6.24 11.48
CA TYR A 46 9.35 6.53 10.41
C TYR A 46 8.57 5.29 9.94
N GLY A 47 9.00 4.09 10.34
CA GLY A 47 8.23 2.85 10.14
C GLY A 47 7.00 2.75 11.06
N LYS A 48 6.80 3.73 11.94
CA LYS A 48 5.61 3.92 12.76
C LYS A 48 5.18 5.38 12.68
N THR A 49 3.91 5.63 12.42
CA THR A 49 3.33 6.98 12.37
C THR A 49 2.28 7.08 13.47
N PHE A 50 2.39 8.08 14.36
CA PHE A 50 1.56 8.19 15.57
C PHE A 50 1.53 6.92 16.45
N GLY A 51 2.64 6.17 16.51
CA GLY A 51 2.73 4.92 17.27
C GLY A 51 2.14 3.69 16.57
N ILE A 52 1.46 3.87 15.44
CA ILE A 52 0.89 2.78 14.63
C ILE A 52 1.88 2.40 13.53
N GLU A 53 2.09 1.11 13.32
CA GLU A 53 2.92 0.64 12.20
C GLU A 53 2.28 1.01 10.87
N ASN A 54 3.04 1.68 9.98
CA ASN A 54 2.55 2.16 8.68
C ASN A 54 1.97 1.04 7.81
N THR A 55 2.39 -0.20 8.07
CA THR A 55 1.92 -1.41 7.41
C THR A 55 0.46 -1.74 7.74
N VAL A 56 -0.03 -1.37 8.92
CA VAL A 56 -1.42 -1.61 9.35
C VAL A 56 -2.44 -0.83 8.51
N PRO A 57 -2.36 0.51 8.38
CA PRO A 57 -3.27 1.25 7.50
C PRO A 57 -3.10 0.85 6.03
N GLY A 58 -1.88 0.48 5.60
CA GLY A 58 -1.66 -0.08 4.26
C GLY A 58 -2.43 -1.38 4.02
N MET A 59 -2.32 -2.35 4.94
CA MET A 59 -3.09 -3.59 4.87
C MET A 59 -4.59 -3.33 4.84
N ALA A 60 -5.10 -2.44 5.71
CA ALA A 60 -6.51 -2.07 5.73
C ALA A 60 -6.96 -1.48 4.38
N TYR A 61 -6.16 -0.57 3.80
CA TYR A 61 -6.43 0.00 2.48
C TYR A 61 -6.53 -1.08 1.39
N TYR A 62 -5.57 -2.01 1.33
CA TYR A 62 -5.61 -3.07 0.31
C TYR A 62 -6.80 -4.01 0.48
N VAL A 63 -7.21 -4.34 1.71
CA VAL A 63 -8.41 -5.15 1.97
C VAL A 63 -9.67 -4.43 1.48
N LEU A 64 -9.79 -3.13 1.71
CA LEU A 64 -10.92 -2.33 1.23
C LEU A 64 -10.98 -2.28 -0.31
N ILE A 65 -9.84 -2.08 -0.97
CA ILE A 65 -9.75 -2.11 -2.44
C ILE A 65 -10.12 -3.48 -2.98
N PHE A 66 -9.67 -4.57 -2.34
CA PHE A 66 -9.99 -5.93 -2.73
C PHE A 66 -11.49 -6.22 -2.61
N ALA A 67 -12.10 -5.87 -1.47
CA ALA A 67 -13.53 -6.03 -1.25
C ALA A 67 -14.35 -5.25 -2.30
N TYR A 68 -13.94 -4.02 -2.60
CA TYR A 68 -14.57 -3.23 -3.64
C TYR A 68 -14.41 -3.85 -5.04
N GLY A 69 -13.22 -4.37 -5.36
CA GLY A 69 -12.97 -5.11 -6.61
C GLY A 69 -13.87 -6.33 -6.77
N ILE A 70 -14.12 -7.09 -5.69
CA ILE A 70 -15.05 -8.23 -5.68
C ILE A 70 -16.50 -7.75 -5.87
N LEU A 71 -16.92 -6.71 -5.15
CA LEU A 71 -18.28 -6.17 -5.30
C LEU A 71 -18.57 -5.74 -6.74
N LEU A 72 -17.59 -5.14 -7.41
CA LEU A 72 -17.67 -4.78 -8.82
C LEU A 72 -17.74 -5.98 -9.78
N LEU A 73 -17.28 -7.17 -9.38
CA LEU A 73 -17.44 -8.39 -10.18
C LEU A 73 -18.89 -8.91 -10.12
N TYR A 74 -19.56 -8.73 -8.98
CA TYR A 74 -20.94 -9.19 -8.79
C TYR A 74 -21.96 -8.21 -9.39
N ASP A 75 -21.76 -6.90 -9.19
CA ASP A 75 -22.64 -5.87 -9.74
C ASP A 75 -21.82 -4.72 -10.34
N ARG A 76 -21.78 -4.68 -11.67
CA ARG A 76 -21.09 -3.62 -12.44
C ARG A 76 -21.83 -2.29 -12.44
N ASN A 77 -23.10 -2.25 -12.04
CA ASN A 77 -23.89 -1.00 -12.00
C ASN A 77 -23.74 -0.24 -10.68
N LEU A 78 -22.98 -0.76 -9.71
CA LEU A 78 -22.53 0.00 -8.54
C LEU A 78 -21.57 1.18 -8.90
N PHE A 79 -21.49 1.56 -10.18
CA PHE A 79 -20.49 2.45 -10.73
C PHE A 79 -20.85 3.95 -10.63
N LYS A 80 -19.81 4.72 -10.27
CA LYS A 80 -19.67 6.19 -10.28
C LYS A 80 -20.55 7.04 -9.35
N GLU A 81 -21.81 6.69 -9.09
CA GLU A 81 -22.69 7.55 -8.26
C GLU A 81 -22.77 7.12 -6.79
N ASN A 82 -21.97 6.12 -6.40
CA ASN A 82 -22.03 5.59 -5.05
C ASN A 82 -21.01 6.28 -4.14
N ILE A 83 -21.43 6.68 -2.94
CA ILE A 83 -20.58 7.32 -1.91
C ILE A 83 -19.29 6.52 -1.66
N ILE A 84 -19.36 5.19 -1.81
CA ILE A 84 -18.26 4.25 -1.67
C ILE A 84 -17.14 4.51 -2.68
N TYR A 85 -17.46 4.84 -3.93
CA TYR A 85 -16.43 5.13 -4.95
C TYR A 85 -15.64 6.39 -4.59
N TYR A 86 -16.33 7.47 -4.23
CA TYR A 86 -15.68 8.74 -3.86
C TYR A 86 -14.81 8.58 -2.62
N SER A 87 -15.26 7.84 -1.60
CA SER A 87 -14.46 7.59 -0.39
C SER A 87 -13.19 6.79 -0.71
N LEU A 88 -13.27 5.79 -1.61
CA LEU A 88 -12.10 5.03 -2.06
C LEU A 88 -11.11 5.89 -2.85
N VAL A 89 -11.59 6.76 -3.73
CA VAL A 89 -10.72 7.68 -4.49
C VAL A 89 -9.97 8.62 -3.53
N ILE A 90 -10.67 9.21 -2.55
CA ILE A 90 -10.06 10.06 -1.53
C ILE A 90 -9.03 9.27 -0.70
N ALA A 91 -9.36 8.05 -0.28
CA ALA A 91 -8.43 7.17 0.44
C ALA A 91 -7.19 6.83 -0.40
N SER A 92 -7.37 6.58 -1.70
CA SER A 92 -6.27 6.28 -2.62
C SER A 92 -5.35 7.48 -2.81
N ILE A 93 -5.91 8.69 -2.94
CA ILE A 93 -5.14 9.94 -3.01
C ILE A 93 -4.32 10.12 -1.72
N GLY A 94 -4.95 9.93 -0.56
CA GLY A 94 -4.26 9.96 0.73
C GLY A 94 -3.14 8.94 0.83
N SER A 95 -3.36 7.71 0.37
CA SER A 95 -2.37 6.63 0.34
C SER A 95 -1.16 6.98 -0.55
N VAL A 96 -1.40 7.57 -1.72
CA VAL A 96 -0.34 8.04 -2.63
C VAL A 96 0.45 9.19 -2.02
N LEU A 97 -0.21 10.20 -1.45
CA LEU A 97 0.46 11.32 -0.78
C LEU A 97 1.32 10.84 0.38
N PHE A 98 0.81 9.91 1.18
CA PHE A 98 1.55 9.30 2.28
C PHE A 98 2.74 8.47 1.79
N SER A 99 2.56 7.73 0.69
CA SER A 99 3.64 6.97 0.04
C SER A 99 4.75 7.87 -0.48
N ILE A 100 4.41 9.02 -1.09
CA ILE A 100 5.37 10.04 -1.53
C ILE A 100 6.13 10.60 -0.33
N TYR A 101 5.44 10.93 0.76
CA TYR A 101 6.06 11.40 1.99
C TYR A 101 7.10 10.39 2.53
N LEU A 102 6.74 9.11 2.64
CA LEU A 102 7.66 8.07 3.11
C LEU A 102 8.83 7.85 2.16
N THR A 103 8.59 7.93 0.85
CA THR A 103 9.65 7.81 -0.15
C THR A 103 10.65 8.98 -0.04
N ALA A 104 10.15 10.20 0.19
CA ALA A 104 11.00 11.36 0.46
C ALA A 104 11.80 11.19 1.76
N VAL A 105 11.17 10.67 2.82
CA VAL A 105 11.85 10.35 4.08
C VAL A 105 12.95 9.31 3.88
N GLN A 106 12.71 8.26 3.10
CA GLN A 106 13.72 7.25 2.74
C GLN A 106 14.92 7.87 2.00
N ALA A 107 14.67 8.73 1.01
CA ALA A 107 15.70 9.33 0.18
C ALA A 107 16.53 10.41 0.92
N PHE A 108 15.86 11.33 1.62
CA PHE A 108 16.53 12.50 2.21
C PHE A 108 17.00 12.29 3.64
N ILE A 109 16.23 11.54 4.46
CA ILE A 109 16.47 11.43 5.90
C ILE A 109 17.24 10.15 6.21
N LEU A 110 16.71 9.00 5.78
CA LEU A 110 17.35 7.71 6.10
C LEU A 110 18.53 7.41 5.17
N LYS A 111 18.49 7.91 3.92
CA LYS A 111 19.44 7.56 2.85
C LYS A 111 19.57 6.04 2.66
N LYS A 112 18.46 5.33 2.87
CA LYS A 112 18.32 3.88 2.74
C LYS A 112 17.06 3.58 1.96
N TRP A 113 17.12 2.57 1.11
CA TRP A 113 16.02 2.19 0.23
C TRP A 113 15.39 0.88 0.69
N CYS A 114 14.06 0.83 0.68
CA CYS A 114 13.31 -0.38 0.95
C CYS A 114 12.50 -0.74 -0.30
N GLU A 115 12.91 -1.80 -0.99
CA GLU A 115 12.25 -2.28 -2.21
C GLU A 115 10.79 -2.63 -1.98
N TYR A 116 10.47 -3.29 -0.86
CA TYR A 116 9.09 -3.62 -0.51
C TYR A 116 8.21 -2.38 -0.34
N CYS A 117 8.75 -1.30 0.25
CA CYS A 117 8.03 -0.04 0.35
C CYS A 117 7.81 0.59 -1.03
N ILE A 118 8.79 0.54 -1.92
CA ILE A 118 8.66 1.06 -3.29
C ILE A 118 7.61 0.27 -4.07
N VAL A 119 7.64 -1.06 -3.98
CA VAL A 119 6.64 -1.93 -4.62
C VAL A 119 5.24 -1.59 -4.11
N SER A 120 5.08 -1.37 -2.80
CA SER A 120 3.82 -0.91 -2.24
C SER A 120 3.42 0.48 -2.76
N SER A 121 4.34 1.43 -2.86
CA SER A 121 4.06 2.77 -3.42
C SER A 121 3.57 2.70 -4.86
N ILE A 122 4.20 1.84 -5.68
CA ILE A 122 3.80 1.63 -7.08
C ILE A 122 2.42 0.98 -7.14
N ALA A 123 2.15 -0.03 -6.30
CA ALA A 123 0.84 -0.68 -6.24
C ALA A 123 -0.28 0.32 -5.89
N SER A 124 -0.07 1.18 -4.88
CA SER A 124 -1.00 2.26 -4.51
C SER A 124 -1.28 3.21 -5.68
N LEU A 125 -0.23 3.63 -6.40
CA LEU A 125 -0.32 4.51 -7.55
C LEU A 125 -1.10 3.85 -8.70
N SER A 126 -0.79 2.59 -9.02
CA SER A 126 -1.50 1.83 -10.06
C SER A 126 -2.98 1.68 -9.73
N ILE A 127 -3.32 1.41 -8.47
CA ILE A 127 -4.72 1.33 -8.01
C ILE A 127 -5.44 2.67 -8.23
N LEU A 128 -4.83 3.80 -7.85
CA LEU A 128 -5.40 5.12 -8.05
C LEU A 128 -5.62 5.44 -9.54
N ILE A 129 -4.66 5.11 -10.39
CA ILE A 129 -4.76 5.30 -11.84
C ILE A 129 -5.93 4.48 -12.40
N ILE A 130 -6.07 3.22 -12.00
CA ILE A 130 -7.17 2.35 -12.44
C ILE A 130 -8.52 2.86 -11.92
N LEU A 131 -8.58 3.42 -10.72
CA LEU A 131 -9.81 4.02 -10.18
C LEU A 131 -10.28 5.22 -10.99
N ILE A 132 -9.36 6.03 -11.52
CA ILE A 132 -9.68 7.25 -12.27
C ILE A 132 -10.00 6.96 -13.75
N LEU A 133 -9.47 5.87 -14.33
CA LEU A 133 -9.66 5.42 -15.72
C LEU A 133 -10.88 4.49 -15.91
#